data_AF-A0A0R3Q0S5-F1
#
_entry.id   AF-A0A0R3Q0S5-F1
#
_cell.length_a   1.000
_cell.length_b   1.000
_cell.length_c   1.000
_cell.angle_alpha   90.00
_cell.angle_beta   90.00
_cell.angle_gamma   90.00
#
_symmetry.space_group_name_H-M   'P 1'
#
loop_
_entity.id
_entity.type
_entity.pdbx_description
1 polymer ?
#
loop_
_entity_poly.entity_id
_entity_poly.type
_entity_poly.pdbx_seq_one_letter_code
_entity_poly.pdbx_strand_id
1 'polypeptide(L)'
;MAENSGRALALAICILMVITGSLNTIFAKWTDTLKAEGVAFNHPILQALCMFFGEFLCLVTFFAIYGYKKYWWNRSNISGELGSVANITSDSEPILPQFNPFIFLFPACCDILATSVMYVGLNLTAASSFQMLRGSVIVFTGLLSVGMLGIRIQGFKWIGMTFVILGLVVVGVTDTLYHDNPVDDKNAIITGNLLIIMAQIIVAIQMVYEQKYLNQYDVPALFAVGLEGLFGTIILSILLVPMYYIHVPRTFSTNPEGRLEFSCLCEICEQPWVAVALSGIIVSIAFFNFAGVSVTKELSATTRMVLDSVRTLVVWILSIPLFGELFIPLQLVGFGFLILGMFVYNDIIIGPWFRQRILPNMGESHFCTRCCFTICGADLIETESENLINEDQ
;
A
#
# COMPACT_ATOMS: atom_id res chain seq x y z
N MET A 1 -23.55 18.99 -6.47
CA MET A 1 -23.64 17.73 -7.25
C MET A 1 -22.25 17.21 -7.62
N ALA A 2 -21.33 18.06 -8.09
CA ALA A 2 -19.92 17.70 -8.32
C ALA A 2 -19.17 17.19 -7.06
N GLU A 3 -19.40 17.80 -5.89
CA GLU A 3 -18.76 17.39 -4.62
C GLU A 3 -19.15 15.96 -4.18
N ASN A 4 -20.42 15.58 -4.37
CA ASN A 4 -20.88 14.20 -4.11
C ASN A 4 -20.27 13.20 -5.10
N SER A 5 -20.07 13.60 -6.37
CA SER A 5 -19.43 12.75 -7.37
C SER A 5 -17.96 12.48 -7.04
N GLY A 6 -17.24 13.50 -6.55
CA GLY A 6 -15.85 13.35 -6.11
C GLY A 6 -15.70 12.43 -4.90
N ARG A 7 -16.55 12.58 -3.88
CA ARG A 7 -16.56 11.68 -2.71
C ARG A 7 -16.90 10.23 -3.07
N ALA A 8 -17.87 10.03 -3.97
CA ALA A 8 -18.23 8.70 -4.44
C ALA A 8 -17.08 8.03 -5.21
N LEU A 9 -16.35 8.80 -6.03
CA LEU A 9 -15.18 8.32 -6.75
C LEU A 9 -14.04 7.93 -5.78
N ALA A 10 -13.73 8.79 -4.80
CA ALA A 10 -12.70 8.50 -3.80
C ALA A 10 -13.01 7.23 -3.01
N LEU A 11 -14.27 7.04 -2.59
CA LEU A 11 -14.73 5.81 -1.93
C LEU A 11 -14.60 4.58 -2.85
N ALA A 12 -14.98 4.70 -4.12
CA ALA A 12 -14.86 3.61 -5.08
C ALA A 12 -13.39 3.19 -5.27
N ILE A 13 -12.46 4.14 -5.33
CA ILE A 13 -11.01 3.87 -5.43
C ILE A 13 -10.51 3.19 -4.15
N CYS A 14 -10.96 3.62 -2.97
CA CYS A 14 -10.58 2.98 -1.70
C CYS A 14 -11.05 1.51 -1.65
N ILE A 15 -12.30 1.25 -2.05
CA ILE A 15 -12.85 -0.10 -2.12
C ILE A 15 -12.09 -0.96 -3.14
N LEU A 16 -11.80 -0.38 -4.32
CA LEU A 16 -11.02 -1.05 -5.35
C LEU A 16 -9.66 -1.49 -4.81
N MET A 17 -8.93 -0.60 -4.12
CA MET A 17 -7.64 -0.90 -3.50
C MET A 17 -7.71 -2.08 -2.52
N VAL A 18 -8.71 -2.11 -1.64
CA VAL A 18 -8.86 -3.18 -0.65
C VAL A 18 -9.18 -4.52 -1.31
N ILE A 19 -10.09 -4.54 -2.29
CA ILE A 19 -10.48 -5.76 -3.00
C ILE A 19 -9.30 -6.31 -3.81
N THR A 20 -8.69 -5.49 -4.66
CA THR A 20 -7.62 -5.95 -5.56
C THR A 20 -6.36 -6.32 -4.78
N GLY A 21 -6.05 -5.61 -3.70
CA GLY A 21 -4.97 -5.99 -2.80
C GLY A 21 -5.23 -7.30 -2.05
N SER A 22 -6.48 -7.57 -1.65
CA SER A 22 -6.84 -8.85 -1.01
C SER A 22 -6.73 -10.00 -2.01
N LEU A 23 -7.23 -9.80 -3.23
CA LEU A 23 -7.10 -10.76 -4.33
C LEU A 23 -5.63 -11.06 -4.64
N ASN A 24 -4.77 -10.03 -4.70
CA ASN A 24 -3.33 -10.21 -4.92
C ASN A 24 -2.71 -11.17 -3.89
N THR A 25 -3.02 -10.96 -2.61
CA THR A 25 -2.46 -11.81 -1.54
C THR A 25 -2.99 -13.24 -1.61
N ILE A 26 -4.25 -13.43 -1.99
CA ILE A 26 -4.84 -14.76 -2.20
C ILE A 26 -4.21 -15.46 -3.40
N PHE A 27 -4.01 -14.76 -4.51
CA PHE A 27 -3.34 -15.32 -5.69
C PHE A 27 -1.88 -15.66 -5.44
N ALA A 28 -1.15 -14.83 -4.68
CA ALA A 28 0.20 -15.13 -4.23
C ALA A 28 0.24 -16.41 -3.40
N LYS A 29 -0.62 -16.51 -2.38
CA LYS A 29 -0.71 -17.71 -1.55
C LYS A 29 -1.17 -18.94 -2.33
N TRP A 30 -2.06 -18.78 -3.31
CA TRP A 30 -2.46 -19.88 -4.18
C TRP A 30 -1.27 -20.36 -5.02
N THR A 31 -0.46 -19.44 -5.56
CA THR A 31 0.75 -19.76 -6.31
C THR A 31 1.73 -20.58 -5.46
N ASP A 32 1.96 -20.19 -4.21
CA ASP A 32 2.86 -20.90 -3.28
C ASP A 32 2.35 -22.32 -2.91
N THR A 33 1.03 -22.54 -2.95
CA THR A 33 0.44 -23.86 -2.70
C THR A 33 0.50 -24.82 -3.89
N LEU A 34 0.72 -24.31 -5.11
CA LEU A 34 0.83 -25.13 -6.30
C LEU A 34 2.18 -25.86 -6.30
N LYS A 35 2.16 -27.12 -6.75
CA LYS A 35 3.34 -27.98 -6.84
C LYS A 35 3.64 -28.30 -8.29
N ALA A 36 4.86 -28.02 -8.73
CA ALA A 36 5.42 -28.50 -9.99
C ALA A 36 6.39 -29.65 -9.65
N GLU A 37 6.26 -30.80 -10.33
CA GLU A 37 7.07 -32.00 -10.07
C GLU A 37 7.15 -32.47 -8.59
N GLY A 38 6.13 -32.17 -7.78
CA GLY A 38 6.09 -32.52 -6.35
C GLY A 38 6.88 -31.57 -5.43
N VAL A 39 7.56 -30.56 -5.98
CA VAL A 39 8.19 -29.45 -5.26
C VAL A 39 7.21 -28.26 -5.23
N ALA A 40 7.13 -27.56 -4.09
CA ALA A 40 6.32 -26.35 -3.99
C ALA A 40 6.94 -25.24 -4.85
N PHE A 41 6.09 -24.50 -5.58
CA PHE A 41 6.55 -23.38 -6.40
C PHE A 41 7.07 -22.26 -5.48
N ASN A 42 8.40 -22.11 -5.41
CA ASN A 42 9.06 -21.17 -4.50
C ASN A 42 10.06 -20.30 -5.27
N HIS A 43 9.52 -19.37 -6.07
CA HIS A 43 10.28 -18.42 -6.88
C HIS A 43 9.87 -16.98 -6.49
N PRO A 44 10.36 -16.47 -5.34
CA PRO A 44 9.97 -15.18 -4.80
C PRO A 44 10.45 -14.01 -5.67
N ILE A 45 11.57 -14.16 -6.37
CA ILE A 45 12.12 -13.11 -7.24
C ILE A 45 11.28 -13.04 -8.51
N LEU A 46 10.86 -14.19 -9.06
CA LEU A 46 9.88 -14.20 -10.14
C LEU A 46 8.56 -13.54 -9.72
N GLN A 47 8.03 -13.85 -8.53
CA GLN A 47 6.81 -13.20 -8.04
C GLN A 47 6.98 -11.68 -7.91
N ALA A 48 8.14 -11.23 -7.42
CA ALA A 48 8.49 -9.80 -7.39
C ALA A 48 8.59 -9.20 -8.81
N LEU A 49 9.12 -9.95 -9.78
CA LEU A 49 9.17 -9.52 -11.19
C LEU A 49 7.77 -9.39 -11.77
N CYS A 50 6.87 -10.34 -11.51
CA CYS A 50 5.48 -10.26 -11.90
C CYS A 50 4.76 -9.06 -11.27
N MET A 51 5.12 -8.69 -10.03
CA MET A 51 4.61 -7.49 -9.36
C MET A 51 5.01 -6.21 -10.10
N PHE A 52 6.31 -5.97 -10.30
CA PHE A 52 6.77 -4.78 -11.03
C PHE A 52 6.32 -4.77 -12.49
N PHE A 53 6.18 -5.94 -13.11
CA PHE A 53 5.64 -6.05 -14.47
C PHE A 53 4.16 -5.63 -14.52
N GLY A 54 3.36 -5.99 -13.52
CA GLY A 54 1.98 -5.52 -13.39
C GLY A 54 1.88 -3.99 -13.30
N GLU A 55 2.78 -3.36 -12.53
CA GLU A 55 2.87 -1.90 -12.45
C GLU A 55 3.33 -1.28 -13.78
N PHE A 56 4.29 -1.90 -14.47
CA PHE A 56 4.73 -1.46 -15.80
C PHE A 56 3.57 -1.47 -16.83
N LEU A 57 2.63 -2.42 -16.74
CA LEU A 57 1.44 -2.43 -17.60
C LEU A 57 0.52 -1.21 -17.40
N CYS A 58 0.57 -0.54 -16.24
CA CYS A 58 -0.11 0.74 -16.03
C CYS A 58 0.46 1.82 -16.98
N LEU A 59 1.77 1.83 -17.22
CA LEU A 59 2.41 2.74 -18.17
C LEU A 59 1.90 2.52 -19.60
N VAL A 60 1.80 1.25 -20.01
CA VAL A 60 1.26 0.87 -21.32
C VAL A 60 -0.17 1.35 -21.47
N THR A 61 -0.99 1.15 -20.44
CA THR A 61 -2.39 1.60 -20.41
C THR A 61 -2.48 3.13 -20.49
N PHE A 62 -1.59 3.85 -19.79
CA PHE A 62 -1.53 5.31 -19.86
C PHE A 62 -1.23 5.81 -21.28
N PHE A 63 -0.20 5.27 -21.94
CA PHE A 63 0.13 5.65 -23.32
C PHE A 63 -0.95 5.25 -24.32
N ALA A 64 -1.65 4.12 -24.10
CA ALA A 64 -2.79 3.73 -24.92
C ALA A 64 -3.95 4.74 -24.81
N ILE A 65 -4.30 5.16 -23.58
CA ILE A 65 -5.33 6.18 -23.34
C ILE A 65 -4.91 7.53 -23.92
N TYR A 66 -3.65 7.93 -23.71
CA TYR A 66 -3.09 9.16 -24.26
C TYR A 66 -3.11 9.15 -25.80
N GLY A 67 -2.68 8.05 -26.42
CA GLY A 67 -2.70 7.87 -27.86
C GLY A 67 -4.12 7.90 -28.43
N TYR A 68 -5.07 7.26 -27.74
CA TYR A 68 -6.48 7.30 -28.11
C TYR A 68 -7.05 8.73 -28.03
N LYS A 69 -6.82 9.44 -26.93
CA LYS A 69 -7.24 10.85 -26.78
C LYS A 69 -6.60 11.75 -27.83
N LYS A 70 -5.29 11.60 -28.07
CA LYS A 70 -4.56 12.38 -29.08
C LYS A 70 -5.05 12.09 -30.50
N TYR A 71 -5.34 10.83 -30.81
CA TYR A 71 -5.91 10.43 -32.10
C TYR A 71 -7.30 11.04 -32.31
N TRP A 72 -8.17 10.97 -31.30
CA TRP A 72 -9.51 11.60 -31.34
C TRP A 72 -9.44 13.12 -31.44
N TRP A 73 -8.56 13.76 -30.67
CA TRP A 73 -8.30 15.21 -30.74
C TRP A 73 -7.85 15.66 -32.12
N ASN A 74 -6.90 14.95 -32.74
CA ASN A 74 -6.43 15.28 -34.08
C ASN A 74 -7.55 15.11 -35.12
N ARG A 75 -8.39 14.10 -34.96
CA ARG A 75 -9.54 13.85 -35.83
C ARG A 75 -10.66 14.89 -35.66
N SER A 76 -10.92 15.36 -34.44
CA SER A 76 -11.90 16.43 -34.18
C SER A 76 -11.41 17.77 -34.70
N ASN A 77 -10.12 18.08 -34.61
CA ASN A 77 -9.55 19.31 -35.17
C ASN A 77 -9.60 19.30 -36.71
N ILE A 78 -9.31 18.16 -37.36
CA ILE A 78 -9.45 18.02 -38.82
C ILE A 78 -10.91 18.13 -39.28
N SER A 79 -11.88 17.69 -38.46
CA SER A 79 -13.32 17.79 -38.79
C SER A 79 -13.91 19.18 -38.46
N GLY A 80 -13.25 19.96 -37.60
CA GLY A 80 -13.72 21.27 -37.12
C GLY A 80 -13.52 22.44 -38.11
N GLU A 81 -12.71 22.27 -39.16
CA GLU A 81 -12.58 23.28 -40.24
C GLU A 81 -13.82 23.37 -41.14
N LEU A 82 -14.75 22.40 -41.08
CA LEU A 82 -15.96 22.38 -41.93
C LEU A 82 -17.24 22.29 -41.10
N GLY A 83 -17.43 23.25 -40.20
CA GLY A 83 -18.75 23.66 -39.69
C GLY A 83 -19.50 22.64 -38.82
N SER A 84 -19.30 22.69 -37.50
CA SER A 84 -20.41 22.67 -36.53
C SER A 84 -19.90 23.04 -35.14
N VAL A 85 -20.73 23.77 -34.41
CA VAL A 85 -20.53 24.17 -33.01
C VAL A 85 -20.56 22.91 -32.15
N ALA A 86 -19.41 22.27 -31.96
CA ALA A 86 -19.24 21.29 -30.91
C ALA A 86 -19.19 22.03 -29.58
N ASN A 87 -20.13 21.70 -28.69
CA ASN A 87 -20.17 22.23 -27.33
C ASN A 87 -18.78 22.21 -26.70
N ILE A 88 -18.45 23.34 -26.08
CA ILE A 88 -17.26 23.59 -25.27
C ILE A 88 -17.32 22.64 -24.06
N THR A 89 -16.94 21.37 -24.25
CA THR A 89 -16.21 20.64 -23.22
C THR A 89 -14.75 20.84 -23.55
N SER A 90 -14.12 21.61 -22.67
CA SER A 90 -12.71 21.95 -22.57
C SER A 90 -11.78 20.73 -22.53
N ASP A 91 -11.75 19.91 -23.58
CA ASP A 91 -10.64 18.98 -23.75
C ASP A 91 -9.46 19.85 -24.20
N SER A 92 -8.50 20.05 -23.30
CA SER A 92 -7.23 20.68 -23.64
C SER A 92 -6.40 19.66 -24.43
N GLU A 93 -5.43 20.10 -25.24
CA GLU A 93 -4.47 19.17 -25.86
C GLU A 93 -3.92 18.23 -24.77
N PRO A 94 -3.89 16.90 -25.00
CA PRO A 94 -3.31 15.99 -24.03
C PRO A 94 -1.81 16.30 -23.93
N ILE A 95 -1.41 16.98 -22.85
CA ILE A 95 -0.02 17.34 -22.57
C ILE A 95 0.61 16.23 -21.73
N LEU A 96 1.78 15.75 -22.15
CA LEU A 96 2.59 14.86 -21.33
C LEU A 96 3.08 15.64 -20.09
N PRO A 97 2.99 15.06 -18.88
CA PRO A 97 3.39 15.75 -17.67
C PRO A 97 4.88 16.10 -17.77
N GLN A 98 5.20 17.40 -17.70
CA GLN A 98 6.57 17.90 -17.80
C GLN A 98 7.26 17.80 -16.44
N PHE A 99 7.81 16.63 -16.14
CA PHE A 99 8.68 16.45 -14.98
C PHE A 99 9.78 15.44 -15.29
N ASN A 100 10.84 15.44 -14.49
CA ASN A 100 11.96 14.51 -14.66
C ASN A 100 11.55 13.09 -14.20
N PRO A 101 11.44 12.09 -15.10
CA PRO A 101 11.01 10.74 -14.73
C PRO A 101 11.90 10.06 -13.68
N PHE A 102 13.19 10.44 -13.63
CA PHE A 102 14.15 9.89 -12.67
C PHE A 102 13.81 10.16 -11.20
N ILE A 103 12.86 11.06 -10.91
CA ILE A 103 12.36 11.28 -9.55
C ILE A 103 11.71 10.00 -8.98
N PHE A 104 11.06 9.20 -9.83
CA PHE A 104 10.43 7.93 -9.42
C PHE A 104 11.42 6.76 -9.32
N LEU A 105 12.70 6.97 -9.63
CA LEU A 105 13.73 5.95 -9.41
C LEU A 105 13.99 5.71 -7.92
N PHE A 106 14.00 6.78 -7.11
CA PHE A 106 14.20 6.67 -5.66
C PHE A 106 13.12 5.82 -4.95
N PRO A 107 11.81 6.06 -5.15
CA PRO A 107 10.77 5.21 -4.57
C PRO A 107 10.84 3.77 -5.08
N ALA A 108 11.13 3.54 -6.38
CA ALA A 108 11.31 2.18 -6.91
C ALA A 108 12.48 1.43 -6.21
N CYS A 109 13.60 2.10 -5.96
CA CYS A 109 14.70 1.52 -5.18
C CYS A 109 14.30 1.20 -3.73
N CYS A 110 13.50 2.08 -3.11
CA CYS A 110 12.99 1.87 -1.75
C CYS A 110 12.05 0.67 -1.69
N ASP A 111 11.15 0.51 -2.68
CA ASP A 111 10.21 -0.61 -2.74
C ASP A 111 10.94 -1.95 -2.91
N ILE A 112 11.89 -2.03 -3.86
CA ILE A 112 12.71 -3.25 -4.03
C ILE A 112 13.46 -3.58 -2.74
N LEU A 113 14.07 -2.58 -2.10
CA LEU A 113 14.83 -2.77 -0.87
C LEU A 113 13.91 -3.25 0.26
N ALA A 114 12.78 -2.58 0.46
CA ALA A 114 11.80 -2.94 1.47
C ALA A 114 11.25 -4.34 1.27
N THR A 115 10.83 -4.68 0.05
CA THR A 115 10.29 -5.99 -0.32
C THR A 115 11.34 -7.10 -0.14
N SER A 116 12.60 -6.83 -0.48
CA SER A 116 13.71 -7.78 -0.26
C SER A 116 13.96 -8.03 1.23
N VAL A 117 14.03 -6.97 2.05
CA VAL A 117 14.22 -7.09 3.51
C VAL A 117 13.03 -7.81 4.15
N MET A 118 11.82 -7.53 3.68
CA MET A 118 10.60 -8.19 4.10
C MET A 118 10.59 -9.68 3.78
N TYR A 119 11.05 -10.08 2.60
CA TYR A 119 11.14 -11.48 2.20
C TYR A 119 12.13 -12.25 3.08
N VAL A 120 13.27 -11.65 3.40
CA VAL A 120 14.22 -12.22 4.38
C VAL A 120 13.56 -12.34 5.75
N GLY A 121 12.83 -11.31 6.20
CA GLY A 121 12.09 -11.35 7.45
C GLY A 121 11.05 -12.46 7.50
N LEU A 122 10.25 -12.65 6.45
CA LEU A 122 9.22 -13.68 6.34
C LEU A 122 9.79 -15.11 6.47
N ASN A 123 11.02 -15.35 6.00
CA ASN A 123 11.69 -16.64 6.14
C ASN A 123 12.22 -16.91 7.55
N LEU A 124 12.31 -15.88 8.41
CA LEU A 124 12.85 -15.96 9.76
C LEU A 124 11.78 -15.87 10.86
N THR A 125 10.55 -15.47 10.52
CA THR A 125 9.42 -15.34 11.47
C THR A 125 8.17 -16.04 10.96
N ALA A 126 7.16 -16.20 11.82
CA ALA A 126 5.87 -16.74 11.42
C ALA A 126 5.11 -15.78 10.48
N ALA A 127 4.39 -16.35 9.51
CA ALA A 127 3.57 -15.57 8.56
C ALA A 127 2.51 -14.69 9.26
N SER A 128 1.97 -15.15 10.39
CA SER A 128 1.05 -14.38 11.23
C SER A 128 1.71 -13.13 11.81
N SER A 129 2.90 -13.28 12.38
CA SER A 129 3.72 -12.20 12.95
C SER A 129 4.14 -11.21 11.86
N PHE A 130 4.53 -11.69 10.69
CA PHE A 130 4.82 -10.88 9.52
C PHE A 130 3.65 -9.97 9.11
N GLN A 131 2.44 -10.52 8.95
CA GLN A 131 1.26 -9.73 8.57
C GLN A 131 0.92 -8.66 9.60
N MET A 132 1.07 -8.97 10.89
CA MET A 132 0.78 -8.03 11.98
C MET A 132 1.82 -6.92 12.10
N LEU A 133 3.11 -7.25 11.95
CA LEU A 133 4.20 -6.27 12.03
C LEU A 133 4.17 -5.26 10.88
N ARG A 134 3.60 -5.62 9.72
CA ARG A 134 3.33 -4.67 8.61
C ARG A 134 2.43 -3.51 9.04
N GLY A 135 1.55 -3.70 10.03
CA GLY A 135 0.72 -2.62 10.58
C GLY A 135 1.51 -1.46 11.19
N SER A 136 2.80 -1.66 11.51
CA SER A 136 3.67 -0.60 12.03
C SER A 136 3.93 0.54 11.03
N VAL A 137 3.73 0.29 9.73
CA VAL A 137 3.93 1.29 8.67
C VAL A 137 3.09 2.55 8.91
N ILE A 138 1.88 2.42 9.46
CA ILE A 138 1.00 3.57 9.78
C ILE A 138 1.69 4.57 10.71
N VAL A 139 2.39 4.07 11.73
CA VAL A 139 3.07 4.92 12.72
C VAL A 139 4.21 5.69 12.06
N PHE A 140 5.06 4.99 11.29
CA PHE A 140 6.19 5.62 10.61
C PHE A 140 5.74 6.60 9.52
N THR A 141 4.74 6.24 8.71
CA THR A 141 4.18 7.13 7.70
C THR A 141 3.56 8.36 8.34
N GLY A 142 2.81 8.21 9.43
CA GLY A 142 2.25 9.34 10.18
C GLY A 142 3.32 10.31 10.66
N LEU A 143 4.35 9.81 11.35
CA LEU A 143 5.45 10.64 11.86
C LEU A 143 6.25 11.31 10.73
N LEU A 144 6.57 10.58 9.66
CA LEU A 144 7.29 11.11 8.51
C LEU A 144 6.44 12.13 7.72
N SER A 145 5.12 11.96 7.65
CA SER A 145 4.22 12.96 7.04
C SER A 145 4.24 14.30 7.79
N VAL A 146 4.42 14.30 9.12
CA VAL A 146 4.60 15.56 9.88
C VAL A 146 5.92 16.23 9.49
N GLY A 147 7.01 15.46 9.40
CA GLY A 147 8.33 16.00 9.09
C GLY A 147 8.53 16.45 7.65
N MET A 148 8.07 15.65 6.67
CA MET A 148 8.36 15.89 5.24
C MET A 148 7.27 16.70 4.51
N LEU A 149 6.00 16.58 4.93
CA LEU A 149 4.87 17.29 4.31
C LEU A 149 4.35 18.43 5.19
N GLY A 150 4.77 18.53 6.46
CA GLY A 150 4.32 19.59 7.37
C GLY A 150 2.87 19.43 7.83
N ILE A 151 2.27 18.24 7.68
CA ILE A 151 0.88 17.98 8.07
C ILE A 151 0.78 17.96 9.60
N ARG A 152 -0.25 18.61 10.16
CA ARG A 152 -0.56 18.53 11.60
C ARG A 152 -1.47 17.35 11.88
N ILE A 153 -1.02 16.43 12.75
CA ILE A 153 -1.80 15.27 13.19
C ILE A 153 -2.76 15.69 14.32
N GLN A 154 -4.05 15.37 14.17
CA GLN A 154 -5.07 15.58 15.21
C GLN A 154 -4.80 14.74 16.46
N GLY A 155 -5.21 15.23 17.64
CA GLY A 155 -4.89 14.60 18.93
C GLY A 155 -5.35 13.15 19.05
N PHE A 156 -6.52 12.80 18.52
CA PHE A 156 -7.03 11.42 18.58
C PHE A 156 -6.19 10.42 17.76
N LYS A 157 -5.52 10.88 16.69
CA LYS A 157 -4.63 10.02 15.88
C LYS A 157 -3.39 9.61 16.66
N TRP A 158 -2.93 10.42 17.61
CA TRP A 158 -1.85 10.04 18.53
C TRP A 158 -2.25 8.88 19.43
N ILE A 159 -3.48 8.88 19.94
CA ILE A 159 -4.01 7.78 20.74
C ILE A 159 -4.03 6.48 19.90
N GLY A 160 -4.45 6.57 18.64
CA GLY A 160 -4.42 5.45 17.71
C GLY A 160 -3.02 4.90 17.49
N MET A 161 -2.03 5.78 17.27
CA MET A 161 -0.62 5.38 17.14
C MET A 161 -0.09 4.70 18.39
N THR A 162 -0.45 5.16 19.59
CA THR A 162 -0.06 4.50 20.86
C THR A 162 -0.62 3.08 20.95
N PHE A 163 -1.89 2.88 20.59
CA PHE A 163 -2.49 1.54 20.55
C PHE A 163 -1.81 0.61 19.54
N VAL A 164 -1.46 1.14 18.36
CA VAL A 164 -0.70 0.36 17.36
C VAL A 164 0.67 -0.05 17.93
N ILE A 165 1.40 0.86 18.57
CA ILE A 165 2.70 0.54 19.19
C ILE A 165 2.55 -0.53 20.28
N LEU A 166 1.54 -0.42 21.15
CA LEU A 166 1.25 -1.44 22.16
C LEU A 166 0.95 -2.80 21.52
N GLY A 167 0.14 -2.83 20.46
CA GLY A 167 -0.15 -4.04 19.70
C GLY A 167 1.10 -4.69 19.11
N LEU A 168 1.99 -3.90 18.50
CA LEU A 168 3.25 -4.40 17.95
C LEU A 168 4.17 -4.99 19.02
N VAL A 169 4.28 -4.35 20.18
CA VAL A 169 5.09 -4.85 21.31
C VAL A 169 4.53 -6.17 21.81
N VAL A 170 3.20 -6.27 21.97
CA VAL A 170 2.56 -7.52 22.38
C VAL A 170 2.83 -8.62 21.34
N VAL A 171 2.57 -8.37 20.05
CA VAL A 171 2.81 -9.35 18.99
C VAL A 171 4.27 -9.82 19.00
N GLY A 172 5.24 -8.90 19.01
CA GLY A 172 6.66 -9.23 19.03
C GLY A 172 7.08 -10.05 20.24
N VAL A 173 6.59 -9.71 21.44
CA VAL A 173 6.88 -10.48 22.66
C VAL A 173 6.24 -11.86 22.60
N THR A 174 4.98 -11.97 22.17
CA THR A 174 4.29 -13.26 22.08
C THR A 174 4.97 -14.23 21.12
N ASP A 175 5.49 -13.71 20.00
CA ASP A 175 6.19 -14.48 18.98
C ASP A 175 7.48 -15.11 19.54
N THR A 176 8.22 -14.36 20.36
CA THR A 176 9.45 -14.85 21.03
C THR A 176 9.22 -15.81 22.18
N LEU A 177 8.05 -15.72 22.84
CA LEU A 177 7.72 -16.54 24.02
C LEU A 177 7.12 -17.90 23.66
N TYR A 178 6.35 -17.99 22.58
CA TYR A 178 5.60 -19.21 22.24
C TYR A 178 6.28 -20.12 21.20
N HIS A 179 7.33 -19.65 20.53
CA HIS A 179 8.19 -20.51 19.70
C HIS A 179 9.32 -21.09 20.54
N ASP A 180 9.02 -22.14 21.31
CA ASP A 180 9.99 -22.90 22.10
C ASP A 180 10.53 -24.10 21.29
N ASN A 181 11.59 -23.85 20.50
CA ASN A 181 12.55 -24.86 20.01
C ASN A 181 13.96 -24.22 20.02
N PRO A 182 15.05 -25.02 20.07
CA PRO A 182 16.24 -24.71 20.87
C PRO A 182 17.10 -23.56 20.32
N VAL A 183 17.36 -22.57 21.19
CA VAL A 183 18.43 -21.53 21.27
C VAL A 183 18.88 -20.77 19.99
N ASP A 184 18.91 -21.38 18.81
CA ASP A 184 19.19 -20.71 17.52
C ASP A 184 17.92 -20.05 16.92
N ASP A 185 16.73 -20.63 17.12
CA ASP A 185 15.48 -20.11 16.53
C ASP A 185 15.04 -18.77 17.14
N LYS A 186 15.30 -18.52 18.43
CA LYS A 186 14.84 -17.27 19.09
C LYS A 186 15.54 -16.03 18.53
N ASN A 187 16.85 -16.13 18.30
CA ASN A 187 17.61 -15.03 17.70
C ASN A 187 17.20 -14.81 16.24
N ALA A 188 16.90 -15.88 15.51
CA ALA A 188 16.37 -15.81 14.14
C ALA A 188 15.01 -15.08 14.10
N ILE A 189 14.07 -15.45 14.97
CA ILE A 189 12.74 -14.83 15.07
C ILE A 189 12.84 -13.35 15.44
N ILE A 190 13.65 -13.01 16.45
CA ILE A 190 13.88 -11.60 16.83
C ILE A 190 14.49 -10.82 15.65
N THR A 191 15.47 -11.41 14.97
CA THR A 191 16.09 -10.79 13.79
C THR A 191 15.06 -10.59 12.67
N GLY A 192 14.22 -11.58 12.39
CA GLY A 192 13.13 -11.49 11.42
C GLY A 192 12.14 -10.36 11.75
N ASN A 193 11.71 -10.27 13.01
CA ASN A 193 10.80 -9.23 13.49
C ASN A 193 11.41 -7.83 13.36
N LEU A 194 12.69 -7.66 13.72
CA LEU A 194 13.41 -6.40 13.55
C LEU A 194 13.58 -6.02 12.07
N LEU A 195 13.91 -6.98 11.20
CA LEU A 195 14.02 -6.75 9.76
C LEU A 195 12.69 -6.27 9.16
N ILE A 196 11.56 -6.85 9.57
CA ILE A 196 10.23 -6.42 9.11
C ILE A 196 9.93 -4.98 9.54
N ILE A 197 10.24 -4.62 10.79
CA ILE A 197 10.05 -3.25 11.29
C ILE A 197 10.95 -2.28 10.51
N MET A 198 12.21 -2.63 10.28
CA MET A 198 13.12 -1.82 9.46
C MET A 198 12.62 -1.64 8.04
N ALA A 199 12.06 -2.70 7.44
CA ALA A 199 11.44 -2.59 6.12
C ALA A 199 10.23 -1.67 6.12
N GLN A 200 9.39 -1.67 7.17
CA GLN A 200 8.24 -0.76 7.25
C GLN A 200 8.67 0.71 7.31
N ILE A 201 9.85 1.02 7.86
CA ILE A 201 10.41 2.38 7.81
C ILE A 201 10.74 2.77 6.36
N ILE A 202 11.34 1.86 5.58
CA ILE A 202 11.66 2.10 4.17
C ILE A 202 10.39 2.29 3.34
N VAL A 203 9.37 1.44 3.54
CA VAL A 203 8.04 1.62 2.92
C VAL A 203 7.44 2.97 3.31
N ALA A 204 7.52 3.36 4.58
CA ALA A 204 6.99 4.65 5.01
C ALA A 204 7.70 5.83 4.34
N ILE A 205 9.03 5.76 4.16
CA ILE A 205 9.80 6.77 3.42
C ILE A 205 9.33 6.85 1.97
N GLN A 206 9.20 5.71 1.29
CA GLN A 206 8.69 5.63 -0.08
C GLN A 206 7.33 6.32 -0.20
N MET A 207 6.36 5.95 0.65
CA MET A 207 4.98 6.46 0.57
C MET A 207 4.91 7.97 0.81
N VAL A 208 5.68 8.49 1.77
CA VAL A 208 5.71 9.92 2.08
C VAL A 208 6.45 10.71 0.99
N TYR A 209 7.52 10.14 0.43
CA TYR A 209 8.22 10.70 -0.72
C TYR A 209 7.28 10.80 -1.93
N GLU A 210 6.60 9.71 -2.29
CA GLU A 210 5.62 9.68 -3.37
C GLU A 210 4.56 10.76 -3.21
N GLN A 211 3.93 10.85 -2.02
CA GLN A 211 2.90 11.84 -1.78
C GLN A 211 3.41 13.27 -2.00
N LYS A 212 4.62 13.58 -1.54
CA LYS A 212 5.23 14.91 -1.71
C LYS A 212 5.38 15.27 -3.20
N TYR A 213 5.89 14.35 -4.01
CA TYR A 213 6.16 14.60 -5.43
C TYR A 213 4.89 14.51 -6.30
N LEU A 214 3.94 13.65 -5.96
CA LEU A 214 2.62 13.59 -6.59
C LEU A 214 1.88 14.92 -6.41
N ASN A 215 1.95 15.51 -5.22
CA ASN A 215 1.32 16.81 -4.93
C ASN A 215 2.07 17.98 -5.58
N GLN A 216 3.40 17.93 -5.63
CA GLN A 216 4.21 19.02 -6.19
C GLN A 216 4.11 19.13 -7.72
N TYR A 217 4.07 17.99 -8.42
CA TYR A 217 4.10 17.93 -9.89
C TYR A 217 2.75 17.54 -10.52
N ASP A 218 1.70 17.35 -9.71
CA ASP A 218 0.35 16.92 -10.11
C ASP A 218 0.35 15.75 -11.13
N VAL A 219 1.24 14.78 -10.91
CA VAL A 219 1.45 13.69 -11.87
C VAL A 219 0.21 12.79 -11.92
N PRO A 220 -0.25 12.34 -13.11
CA PRO A 220 -1.30 11.34 -13.20
C PRO A 220 -0.89 10.03 -12.51
N ALA A 221 -1.74 9.49 -11.64
CA ALA A 221 -1.44 8.29 -10.84
C ALA A 221 -1.00 7.09 -11.70
N LEU A 222 -1.67 6.88 -12.85
CA LEU A 222 -1.35 5.78 -13.77
C LEU A 222 0.06 5.91 -14.38
N PHE A 223 0.53 7.14 -14.61
CA PHE A 223 1.88 7.39 -15.12
C PHE A 223 2.94 7.21 -14.03
N ALA A 224 2.67 7.69 -12.81
CA ALA A 224 3.55 7.52 -11.66
C ALA A 224 3.82 6.04 -11.34
N VAL A 225 2.75 5.23 -11.20
CA VAL A 225 2.84 3.77 -11.00
C VAL A 225 3.60 3.11 -12.15
N GLY A 226 3.33 3.53 -13.38
CA GLY A 226 3.98 2.98 -14.56
C GLY A 226 5.50 3.23 -14.60
N LEU A 227 5.96 4.39 -14.13
CA LEU A 227 7.39 4.70 -14.03
C LEU A 227 8.07 3.90 -12.92
N GLU A 228 7.43 3.75 -11.77
CA GLU A 228 7.91 2.90 -10.68
C GLU A 228 8.07 1.45 -11.14
N GLY A 229 7.04 0.90 -11.79
CA GLY A 229 7.08 -0.42 -12.39
C GLY A 229 8.15 -0.59 -13.47
N LEU A 230 8.39 0.44 -14.30
CA LEU A 230 9.46 0.44 -15.31
C LEU A 230 10.84 0.36 -14.66
N PHE A 231 11.15 1.26 -13.72
CA PHE A 231 12.43 1.25 -13.03
C PHE A 231 12.61 -0.02 -12.20
N GLY A 232 11.54 -0.47 -11.52
CA GLY A 232 11.54 -1.69 -10.73
C GLY A 232 11.82 -2.92 -11.58
N THR A 233 11.14 -3.06 -12.73
CA THR A 233 11.37 -4.15 -13.68
C THR A 233 12.81 -4.15 -14.19
N ILE A 234 13.37 -2.97 -14.52
CA ILE A 234 14.77 -2.86 -14.99
C ILE A 234 15.75 -3.27 -13.88
N ILE A 235 15.62 -2.72 -12.68
CA ILE A 235 16.52 -3.00 -11.56
C ILE A 235 16.44 -4.48 -11.19
N LEU A 236 15.24 -5.04 -11.06
CA LEU A 236 15.05 -6.43 -10.69
C LEU A 236 15.55 -7.39 -11.78
N SER A 237 15.35 -7.05 -13.06
CA SER A 237 15.88 -7.84 -14.18
C SER A 237 17.41 -7.88 -14.17
N ILE A 238 18.06 -6.75 -13.85
CA ILE A 238 19.52 -6.70 -13.68
C ILE A 238 19.96 -7.51 -12.46
N LEU A 239 19.22 -7.42 -11.34
CA LEU A 239 19.51 -8.13 -10.10
C LEU A 239 19.31 -9.65 -10.22
N LEU A 240 18.43 -10.11 -11.10
CA LEU A 240 18.18 -11.52 -11.36
C LEU A 240 19.44 -12.25 -11.89
N VAL A 241 20.28 -11.54 -12.66
CA VAL A 241 21.53 -12.10 -13.22
C VAL A 241 22.52 -12.53 -12.14
N PRO A 242 22.97 -11.67 -11.20
CA PRO A 242 23.85 -12.10 -10.11
C PRO A 242 23.14 -13.05 -9.14
N MET A 243 21.85 -12.87 -8.85
CA MET A 243 21.12 -13.74 -7.92
C MET A 243 20.97 -15.18 -8.42
N TYR A 244 20.94 -15.40 -9.74
CA TYR A 244 20.98 -16.75 -10.32
C TYR A 244 22.27 -17.52 -9.98
N TYR A 245 23.40 -16.83 -9.82
CA TYR A 245 24.70 -17.45 -9.52
C TYR A 245 24.98 -17.59 -8.03
N ILE A 246 24.22 -16.90 -7.17
CA ILE A 246 24.38 -16.98 -5.71
C ILE A 246 23.65 -18.22 -5.21
N HIS A 247 24.41 -19.10 -4.56
CA HIS A 247 23.86 -20.26 -3.88
C HIS A 247 23.45 -19.84 -2.47
N VAL A 248 22.19 -20.04 -2.13
CA VAL A 248 21.65 -19.72 -0.82
C VAL A 248 21.45 -20.98 0.02
N PRO A 249 21.61 -20.90 1.35
CA PRO A 249 21.31 -22.03 2.21
C PRO A 249 19.83 -22.41 2.12
N ARG A 250 19.51 -23.66 2.50
CA ARG A 250 18.16 -24.25 2.39
C ARG A 250 17.06 -23.48 3.15
N THR A 251 17.43 -22.54 4.01
CA THR A 251 16.53 -21.60 4.68
C THR A 251 15.90 -20.58 3.73
N PHE A 252 16.51 -20.30 2.58
CA PHE A 252 16.03 -19.29 1.62
C PHE A 252 15.63 -19.85 0.26
N SER A 253 15.98 -21.11 -0.03
CA SER A 253 15.56 -21.80 -1.26
C SER A 253 15.34 -23.27 -0.98
N THR A 254 14.21 -23.80 -1.45
CA THR A 254 13.87 -25.22 -1.42
C THR A 254 14.43 -25.96 -2.65
N ASN A 255 15.15 -25.26 -3.53
CA ASN A 255 15.65 -25.85 -4.78
C ASN A 255 16.76 -26.90 -4.52
N PRO A 256 16.73 -28.05 -5.21
CA PRO A 256 17.73 -29.12 -5.06
C PRO A 256 19.17 -28.65 -5.32
N GLU A 257 19.36 -27.66 -6.19
CA GLU A 257 20.67 -27.07 -6.52
C GLU A 257 21.09 -25.92 -5.59
N GLY A 258 20.25 -25.50 -4.63
CA GLY A 258 20.54 -24.36 -3.75
C GLY A 258 20.58 -23.00 -4.45
N ARG A 259 20.07 -22.90 -5.68
CA ARG A 259 19.93 -21.64 -6.43
C ARG A 259 18.64 -20.93 -6.05
N LEU A 260 18.64 -19.61 -6.13
CA LEU A 260 17.45 -18.78 -5.88
C LEU A 260 16.38 -18.92 -6.96
N GLU A 261 16.76 -19.17 -8.22
CA GLU A 261 15.84 -19.27 -9.37
C GLU A 261 16.37 -20.34 -10.36
N PHE A 262 15.50 -21.25 -10.82
CA PHE A 262 15.82 -22.27 -11.84
C PHE A 262 14.60 -22.46 -12.75
N SER A 263 14.84 -22.66 -14.06
CA SER A 263 13.87 -23.01 -15.13
C SER A 263 12.37 -22.83 -14.87
N CYS A 264 11.96 -21.67 -14.34
CA CYS A 264 10.57 -21.41 -13.98
C CYS A 264 9.64 -21.54 -15.20
N LEU A 265 10.12 -21.20 -16.40
CA LEU A 265 9.37 -21.38 -17.64
C LEU A 265 9.02 -22.84 -17.93
N CYS A 266 9.84 -23.81 -17.51
CA CYS A 266 9.51 -25.22 -17.65
C CYS A 266 8.42 -25.64 -16.65
N GLU A 267 8.53 -25.21 -15.39
CA GLU A 267 7.52 -25.47 -14.35
C GLU A 267 6.15 -24.85 -14.70
N ILE A 268 6.14 -23.64 -15.25
CA ILE A 268 4.93 -22.96 -15.75
C ILE A 268 4.32 -23.71 -16.94
N CYS A 269 5.15 -24.23 -17.85
CA CYS A 269 4.67 -25.01 -19.00
C CYS A 269 4.02 -26.33 -18.56
N GLU A 270 4.48 -26.94 -17.48
CA GLU A 270 3.96 -28.21 -16.98
C GLU A 270 2.69 -28.05 -16.15
N GLN A 271 2.60 -26.99 -15.33
CA GLN A 271 1.42 -26.70 -14.51
C GLN A 271 0.77 -25.37 -14.95
N PRO A 272 -0.19 -25.39 -15.90
CA PRO A 272 -0.80 -24.18 -16.43
C PRO A 272 -1.59 -23.40 -15.37
N TRP A 273 -1.97 -24.03 -14.25
CA TRP A 273 -2.58 -23.35 -13.11
C TRP A 273 -1.64 -22.32 -12.48
N VAL A 274 -0.32 -22.53 -12.52
CA VAL A 274 0.68 -21.56 -12.07
C VAL A 274 0.64 -20.32 -12.96
N ALA A 275 0.55 -20.51 -14.29
CA ALA A 275 0.41 -19.40 -15.23
C ALA A 275 -0.86 -18.57 -14.95
N VAL A 276 -1.97 -19.23 -14.66
CA VAL A 276 -3.23 -18.57 -14.32
C VAL A 276 -3.08 -17.77 -13.02
N ALA A 277 -2.49 -18.36 -11.98
CA ALA A 277 -2.27 -17.67 -10.70
C ALA A 277 -1.35 -16.45 -10.86
N LEU A 278 -0.23 -16.60 -11.58
CA LEU A 278 0.69 -15.49 -11.91
C LEU A 278 0.00 -14.40 -12.74
N SER A 279 -0.88 -14.75 -13.68
CA SER A 279 -1.65 -13.78 -14.44
C SER A 279 -2.64 -13.00 -13.55
N GLY A 280 -3.25 -13.67 -12.57
CA GLY A 280 -4.10 -13.05 -11.55
C GLY A 280 -3.33 -12.05 -10.68
N ILE A 281 -2.09 -12.41 -10.29
CA ILE A 281 -1.18 -11.51 -9.56
C ILE A 281 -0.90 -10.26 -10.41
N ILE A 282 -0.45 -10.40 -11.65
CA ILE A 282 -0.12 -9.28 -12.54
C ILE A 282 -1.31 -8.30 -12.68
N VAL A 283 -2.50 -8.82 -12.96
CA VAL A 283 -3.70 -7.98 -13.13
C VAL A 283 -4.11 -7.32 -11.83
N SER A 284 -4.15 -8.07 -10.72
CA SER A 284 -4.56 -7.53 -9.43
C SER A 284 -3.62 -6.44 -8.92
N ILE A 285 -2.31 -6.59 -9.15
CA ILE A 285 -1.28 -5.61 -8.78
C ILE A 285 -1.40 -4.33 -9.58
N ALA A 286 -1.67 -4.41 -10.88
CA ALA A 286 -1.90 -3.22 -11.72
C ALA A 286 -3.04 -2.35 -11.15
N PHE A 287 -4.18 -2.97 -10.82
CA PHE A 287 -5.30 -2.23 -10.22
C PHE A 287 -5.02 -1.79 -8.79
N PHE A 288 -4.35 -2.61 -7.98
CA PHE A 288 -4.00 -2.28 -6.61
C PHE A 288 -3.09 -1.05 -6.54
N ASN A 289 -2.00 -1.02 -7.31
CA ASN A 289 -1.07 0.11 -7.30
C ASN A 289 -1.68 1.37 -7.93
N PHE A 290 -2.44 1.23 -9.02
CA PHE A 290 -3.22 2.34 -9.58
C PHE A 290 -4.15 2.96 -8.52
N ALA A 291 -4.91 2.14 -7.81
CA ALA A 291 -5.82 2.61 -6.78
C ALA A 291 -5.06 3.19 -5.57
N GLY A 292 -3.95 2.57 -5.15
CA GLY A 292 -3.13 3.03 -4.03
C GLY A 292 -2.48 4.40 -4.27
N VAL A 293 -1.88 4.62 -5.44
CA VAL A 293 -1.32 5.93 -5.81
C VAL A 293 -2.43 6.96 -6.00
N SER A 294 -3.59 6.56 -6.55
CA SER A 294 -4.76 7.45 -6.65
C SER A 294 -5.27 7.89 -5.27
N VAL A 295 -5.34 6.98 -4.29
CA VAL A 295 -5.66 7.31 -2.89
C VAL A 295 -4.63 8.26 -2.29
N THR A 296 -3.35 8.06 -2.59
CA THR A 296 -2.28 8.92 -2.06
C THR A 296 -2.39 10.34 -2.60
N LYS A 297 -2.75 10.46 -3.88
CA LYS A 297 -2.95 11.74 -4.57
C LYS A 297 -4.21 12.48 -4.10
N GLU A 298 -5.36 11.79 -4.07
CA GLU A 298 -6.65 12.42 -3.76
C GLU A 298 -6.91 12.58 -2.26
N LEU A 299 -6.30 11.74 -1.42
CA LEU A 299 -6.46 11.74 0.04
C LEU A 299 -5.12 11.97 0.74
N SER A 300 -4.37 10.90 1.03
CA SER A 300 -3.05 10.97 1.66
C SER A 300 -2.33 9.62 1.68
N ALA A 301 -1.00 9.63 1.86
CA ALA A 301 -0.23 8.41 2.10
C ALA A 301 -0.68 7.70 3.38
N THR A 302 -1.05 8.46 4.42
CA THR A 302 -1.58 7.91 5.66
C THR A 302 -2.89 7.15 5.43
N THR A 303 -3.76 7.63 4.53
CA THR A 303 -4.99 6.94 4.16
C THR A 303 -4.72 5.67 3.36
N ARG A 304 -3.73 5.69 2.45
CA ARG A 304 -3.26 4.47 1.75
C ARG A 304 -2.82 3.40 2.75
N MET A 305 -1.98 3.75 3.73
CA MET A 305 -1.50 2.80 4.75
C MET A 305 -2.61 2.24 5.63
N VAL A 306 -3.64 3.05 5.88
CA VAL A 306 -4.85 2.63 6.56
C VAL A 306 -5.60 1.57 5.75
N LEU A 307 -5.83 1.83 4.46
CA LEU A 307 -6.52 0.88 3.57
C LEU A 307 -5.70 -0.41 3.40
N ASP A 308 -4.38 -0.31 3.37
CA ASP A 308 -3.48 -1.46 3.35
C ASP A 308 -3.65 -2.33 4.59
N SER A 309 -3.93 -1.71 5.73
CA SER A 309 -4.18 -2.45 6.96
C SER A 309 -5.59 -3.03 7.03
N VAL A 310 -6.59 -2.38 6.43
CA VAL A 310 -7.91 -3.00 6.23
C VAL A 310 -7.79 -4.26 5.36
N ARG A 311 -7.00 -4.20 4.29
CA ARG A 311 -6.70 -5.36 3.45
C ARG A 311 -6.06 -6.50 4.25
N THR A 312 -5.07 -6.22 5.11
CA THR A 312 -4.44 -7.30 5.91
C THR A 312 -5.44 -7.97 6.85
N LEU A 313 -6.39 -7.22 7.42
CA LEU A 313 -7.50 -7.78 8.20
C LEU A 313 -8.40 -8.68 7.36
N VAL A 314 -8.76 -8.26 6.14
CA VAL A 314 -9.60 -9.06 5.23
C VAL A 314 -8.89 -10.37 4.86
N VAL A 315 -7.62 -10.30 4.48
CA VAL A 315 -6.81 -11.49 4.17
C VAL A 315 -6.72 -12.41 5.37
N TRP A 316 -6.53 -11.87 6.58
CA TRP A 316 -6.46 -12.66 7.80
C TRP A 316 -7.78 -13.38 8.12
N ILE A 317 -8.93 -12.70 7.99
CA ILE A 317 -10.25 -13.33 8.19
C ILE A 317 -10.47 -14.45 7.17
N LEU A 318 -10.06 -14.24 5.92
CA LEU A 318 -10.19 -15.23 4.85
C LEU A 318 -9.16 -16.36 4.97
N SER A 319 -8.00 -16.14 5.61
CA SER A 319 -6.95 -17.14 5.68
C SER A 319 -7.31 -18.32 6.58
N ILE A 320 -8.10 -18.08 7.64
CA ILE A 320 -8.56 -19.11 8.57
C ILE A 320 -9.40 -20.20 7.87
N PRO A 321 -10.51 -19.90 7.17
CA PRO A 321 -11.31 -20.91 6.50
C PRO A 321 -10.65 -21.48 5.23
N LEU A 322 -9.83 -20.69 4.52
CA LEU A 322 -9.24 -21.12 3.25
C LEU A 322 -7.96 -21.96 3.42
N PHE A 323 -7.16 -21.69 4.46
CA PHE A 323 -5.84 -22.32 4.62
C PHE A 323 -5.64 -23.03 5.98
N GLY A 324 -6.62 -22.99 6.88
CA GLY A 324 -6.63 -23.80 8.10
C GLY A 324 -5.52 -23.48 9.11
N GLU A 325 -5.02 -22.25 9.15
CA GLU A 325 -3.91 -21.86 10.02
C GLU A 325 -4.31 -21.84 11.51
N LEU A 326 -3.52 -22.53 12.35
CA LEU A 326 -3.66 -22.56 13.81
C LEU A 326 -2.90 -21.36 14.41
N PHE A 327 -3.62 -20.44 15.06
CA PHE A 327 -3.02 -19.25 15.67
C PHE A 327 -2.77 -19.42 17.18
N ILE A 328 -1.72 -18.75 17.66
CA ILE A 328 -1.42 -18.64 19.09
C ILE A 328 -2.47 -17.71 19.73
N PRO A 329 -3.27 -18.17 20.71
CA PRO A 329 -4.34 -17.37 21.32
C PRO A 329 -3.89 -16.03 21.90
N LEU A 330 -2.64 -15.92 22.36
CA LEU A 330 -2.10 -14.69 22.93
C LEU A 330 -1.77 -13.63 21.85
N GLN A 331 -1.49 -14.06 20.62
CA GLN A 331 -1.22 -13.17 19.48
C GLN A 331 -2.49 -12.40 19.06
N LEU A 332 -3.68 -12.98 19.29
CA LEU A 332 -4.98 -12.32 19.06
C LEU A 332 -5.16 -11.07 19.94
N VAL A 333 -4.57 -11.03 21.13
CA VAL A 333 -4.64 -9.84 22.01
C VAL A 333 -3.86 -8.69 21.39
N GLY A 334 -2.64 -8.94 20.91
CA GLY A 334 -1.83 -7.95 20.22
C GLY A 334 -2.51 -7.47 18.92
N PHE A 335 -3.11 -8.40 18.18
CA PHE A 335 -3.91 -8.10 17.01
C PHE A 335 -5.15 -7.24 17.33
N GLY A 336 -5.83 -7.51 18.44
CA GLY A 336 -6.94 -6.68 18.92
C GLY A 336 -6.53 -5.24 19.20
N PHE A 337 -5.34 -5.03 19.80
CA PHE A 337 -4.78 -3.69 20.00
C PHE A 337 -4.42 -3.00 18.68
N LEU A 338 -3.86 -3.73 17.70
CA LEU A 338 -3.60 -3.19 16.37
C LEU A 338 -4.91 -2.73 15.70
N ILE A 339 -5.94 -3.58 15.70
CA ILE A 339 -7.27 -3.25 15.15
C ILE A 339 -7.87 -2.02 15.83
N LEU A 340 -7.86 -2.01 17.17
CA LEU A 340 -8.38 -0.89 17.94
C LEU A 340 -7.64 0.41 17.62
N GLY A 341 -6.31 0.36 17.57
CA GLY A 341 -5.47 1.50 17.24
C GLY A 341 -5.74 2.04 15.84
N MET A 342 -5.95 1.16 14.86
CA MET A 342 -6.34 1.53 13.50
C MET A 342 -7.71 2.20 13.45
N PHE A 343 -8.72 1.63 14.11
CA PHE A 343 -10.05 2.24 14.15
C PHE A 343 -10.07 3.60 14.85
N VAL A 344 -9.28 3.77 15.91
CA VAL A 344 -9.07 5.03 16.61
C VAL A 344 -8.36 6.05 15.71
N TYR A 345 -7.30 5.63 15.02
CA TYR A 345 -6.55 6.50 14.10
C TYR A 345 -7.43 7.00 12.94
N ASN A 346 -8.37 6.18 12.49
CA ASN A 346 -9.27 6.48 11.37
C ASN A 346 -10.51 7.27 11.74
N ASP A 347 -10.64 7.69 13.00
CA ASP A 347 -11.83 8.36 13.53
C ASP A 347 -13.15 7.58 13.34
N ILE A 348 -13.06 6.26 13.09
CA ILE A 348 -14.24 5.40 12.87
C ILE A 348 -15.01 5.21 14.17
N ILE A 349 -14.31 5.15 15.30
CA ILE A 349 -14.93 4.96 16.63
C ILE A 349 -15.16 6.31 17.31
N ILE A 350 -14.17 7.20 17.32
CA ILE A 350 -14.18 8.41 18.15
C ILE A 350 -15.12 9.47 17.59
N GLY A 351 -15.08 9.75 16.30
CA GLY A 351 -15.93 10.77 15.64
C GLY A 351 -17.43 10.50 15.81
N PRO A 352 -17.94 9.30 15.47
CA PRO A 352 -19.34 8.95 15.69
C PRO A 352 -19.71 8.90 17.18
N TRP A 353 -18.84 8.38 18.05
CA TRP A 353 -19.10 8.31 19.48
C TRP A 353 -19.16 9.72 20.11
N PHE A 354 -18.27 10.63 19.73
CA PHE A 354 -18.28 12.03 20.14
C PHE A 354 -19.54 12.74 19.62
N ARG A 355 -19.91 12.51 18.35
CA ARG A 355 -21.13 13.07 17.75
C ARG A 355 -22.42 12.55 18.39
N GLN A 356 -22.43 11.32 18.89
CA GLN A 356 -23.61 10.72 19.51
C GLN A 356 -23.73 10.95 21.01
N ARG A 357 -22.62 11.04 21.76
CA ARG A 357 -22.65 11.19 23.23
C ARG A 357 -22.40 12.61 23.73
N ILE A 358 -21.58 13.39 23.01
CA ILE A 358 -21.08 14.66 23.51
C ILE A 358 -21.84 15.84 22.88
N LEU A 359 -22.07 15.82 21.57
CA LEU A 359 -22.87 16.85 20.87
C LEU A 359 -24.30 17.05 21.43
N PRO A 360 -25.08 16.01 21.83
CA PRO A 360 -26.38 16.25 22.46
C PRO A 360 -26.30 16.72 23.92
N ASN A 361 -25.15 16.61 24.58
CA ASN A 361 -24.94 17.04 25.98
C ASN A 361 -24.21 18.40 26.09
N MET A 362 -23.79 19.01 24.97
CA MET A 362 -23.04 20.26 24.92
C MET A 362 -23.90 21.53 24.77
N GLY A 363 -25.19 21.45 25.08
CA GLY A 363 -26.12 22.57 25.00
C GLY A 363 -25.88 23.74 25.97
N GLU A 364 -24.96 23.65 26.95
CA GLU A 364 -24.89 24.67 28.02
C GLU A 364 -23.50 25.10 28.53
N SER A 365 -22.36 24.73 27.94
CA SER A 365 -21.04 25.17 28.49
C SER A 365 -20.02 25.65 27.45
N HIS A 366 -19.97 26.97 27.24
CA HIS A 366 -19.08 27.69 26.32
C HIS A 366 -17.56 27.49 26.54
N PHE A 367 -17.12 26.97 27.69
CA PHE A 367 -15.68 26.82 28.00
C PHE A 367 -15.11 25.44 27.62
N CYS A 368 -15.94 24.39 27.64
CA CYS A 368 -15.52 23.04 27.23
C CYS A 368 -15.45 22.89 25.70
N THR A 369 -16.20 23.72 24.98
CA THR A 369 -16.27 23.77 23.52
C THR A 369 -14.90 24.03 22.91
N ARG A 370 -14.13 25.00 23.42
CA ARG A 370 -12.83 25.36 22.86
C ARG A 370 -11.79 24.25 23.02
N CYS A 371 -11.76 23.58 24.17
CA CYS A 371 -10.77 22.53 24.45
C CYS A 371 -11.06 21.22 23.67
N CYS A 372 -12.33 20.85 23.53
CA CYS A 372 -12.72 19.71 22.68
C CYS A 372 -12.57 20.00 21.18
N PHE A 373 -12.87 21.22 20.72
CA PHE A 373 -12.68 21.61 19.31
C PHE A 373 -11.21 21.62 18.90
N THR A 374 -10.30 22.06 19.78
CA THR A 374 -8.85 22.02 19.53
C THR A 374 -8.29 20.59 19.50
N ILE A 375 -8.87 19.64 20.25
CA ILE A 375 -8.49 18.21 20.22
C ILE A 375 -9.03 17.50 18.96
N CYS A 376 -10.23 17.88 18.50
CA CYS A 376 -10.86 17.36 17.28
C CYS A 376 -10.43 18.09 15.98
N GLY A 377 -9.64 19.17 16.07
CA GLY A 377 -9.06 19.85 14.90
C GLY A 377 -10.06 20.57 14.00
N ALA A 378 -11.20 21.02 14.53
CA ALA A 378 -12.19 21.77 13.78
C ALA A 378 -11.86 23.28 13.64
N ASP A 379 -10.92 23.80 14.43
CA ASP A 379 -10.55 25.23 14.42
C ASP A 379 -9.81 25.69 13.14
N LEU A 380 -9.33 24.77 12.28
CA LEU A 380 -8.60 25.14 11.05
C LEU A 380 -9.51 25.57 9.89
N ILE A 381 -10.78 25.17 9.88
CA ILE A 381 -11.71 25.50 8.79
C ILE A 381 -12.32 26.90 8.98
N GLU A 382 -12.58 27.31 10.22
CA GLU A 382 -13.13 28.66 10.49
C GLU A 382 -12.06 29.76 10.35
N THR A 383 -10.81 29.49 10.73
CA THR A 383 -9.76 30.52 10.68
C THR A 383 -9.32 30.86 9.24
N GLU A 384 -9.37 29.89 8.31
CA GLU A 384 -9.06 30.13 6.89
C GLU A 384 -10.22 30.88 6.20
N SER A 385 -11.47 30.61 6.63
CA SER A 385 -12.65 31.32 6.13
C SER A 385 -12.77 32.75 6.68
N GLU A 386 -12.34 33.05 7.90
CA GLU A 386 -12.34 34.42 8.46
C GLU A 386 -11.22 35.30 7.86
N ASN A 387 -10.06 34.73 7.52
CA ASN A 387 -8.97 35.49 6.89
C ASN A 387 -9.28 35.84 5.42
N LEU A 388 -10.02 34.99 4.70
CA LEU A 388 -10.47 35.29 3.34
C LEU A 388 -11.61 36.33 3.28
N ILE A 389 -12.37 36.51 4.36
CA ILE A 389 -13.46 37.50 4.42
C ILE A 389 -12.93 38.91 4.81
N ASN A 390 -11.78 38.99 5.48
CA ASN A 390 -11.20 40.26 5.94
C ASN A 390 -10.17 40.88 4.98
N GLU A 391 -9.75 40.20 3.91
CA GLU A 391 -8.91 40.82 2.86
C GLU A 391 -9.72 41.51 1.76
N ASP A 392 -11.05 41.38 1.76
CA ASP A 392 -11.98 42.03 0.82
C ASP A 392 -12.75 43.23 1.44
N GLN A 393 -12.27 43.84 2.53
CA GLN A 393 -12.81 45.08 3.12
C GLN A 393 -11.85 46.26 3.12
#